data_AF-A0A833FYG6-F1
#
_entry.id   AF-A0A833FYG6-F1
#
_cell.length_a   1.000
_cell.length_b   1.000
_cell.length_c   1.000
_cell.angle_alpha   90.00
_cell.angle_beta   90.00
_cell.angle_gamma   90.00
#
_symmetry.space_group_name_H-M   'P 1'
#
loop_
_entity.id
_entity.type
_entity.pdbx_description
1 polymer ?
#
loop_
_entity_poly.entity_id
_entity_poly.type
_entity_poly.pdbx_seq_one_letter_code
_entity_poly.pdbx_strand_id
1 'polypeptide(L)'
;MRGSRIIIAMLALSSAGFMGGQALAQNQACIWYVQTSTNQQRENEQKGCKFAGAEWSSDQKVHAAFCERNPPDVWKRVAKERQTKLDGCKKK
;
A
#
# COMPACT_ATOMS: atom_id res chain seq x y z
N MET A 1 -62.72 -26.01 -18.00
CA MET A 1 -62.39 -25.27 -19.25
C MET A 1 -60.91 -24.94 -19.22
N ARG A 2 -60.22 -25.25 -20.33
CA ARG A 2 -58.78 -24.99 -20.56
C ARG A 2 -58.52 -23.49 -20.66
N GLY A 3 -57.35 -23.03 -20.21
CA GLY A 3 -56.89 -21.65 -20.45
C GLY A 3 -55.48 -21.43 -19.92
N SER A 4 -54.49 -21.93 -20.66
CA SER A 4 -53.05 -21.68 -20.44
C SER A 4 -52.66 -20.30 -21.00
N ARG A 5 -51.72 -19.60 -20.36
CA ARG A 5 -50.52 -18.98 -20.98
C ARG A 5 -49.75 -18.04 -20.04
N ILE A 6 -48.44 -18.32 -19.91
CA ILE A 6 -47.27 -17.39 -19.98
C ILE A 6 -47.22 -16.36 -18.83
N ILE A 7 -46.16 -16.26 -18.01
CA ILE A 7 -44.87 -15.62 -18.34
C ILE A 7 -43.73 -16.23 -17.52
N ILE A 8 -42.72 -16.77 -18.20
CA ILE A 8 -41.40 -17.03 -17.61
C ILE A 8 -40.71 -15.67 -17.48
N ALA A 9 -40.64 -15.13 -16.27
CA ALA A 9 -39.80 -13.97 -16.00
C ALA A 9 -38.35 -14.45 -15.89
N MET A 10 -37.61 -14.41 -17.00
CA MET A 10 -36.15 -14.47 -16.98
C MET A 10 -35.61 -13.19 -16.31
N LEU A 11 -35.38 -13.25 -15.00
CA LEU A 11 -34.58 -12.26 -14.27
C LEU A 11 -33.11 -12.65 -14.40
N ALA A 12 -32.54 -12.38 -15.58
CA ALA A 12 -31.12 -12.09 -15.67
C ALA A 12 -31.00 -10.57 -15.62
N LEU A 13 -30.19 -10.01 -14.72
CA LEU A 13 -29.34 -8.87 -15.04
C LEU A 13 -28.34 -8.58 -13.90
N SER A 14 -27.07 -8.77 -14.25
CA SER A 14 -25.89 -8.02 -13.82
C SER A 14 -25.46 -8.08 -12.35
N SER A 15 -24.54 -9.00 -12.05
CA SER A 15 -23.49 -8.77 -11.05
C SER A 15 -22.64 -7.58 -11.51
N ALA A 16 -23.04 -6.38 -11.10
CA ALA A 16 -22.20 -5.20 -11.21
C ALA A 16 -20.94 -5.45 -10.37
N GLY A 17 -19.84 -5.77 -11.04
CA GLY A 17 -18.52 -5.84 -10.44
C GLY A 17 -18.20 -4.48 -9.84
N PHE A 18 -18.26 -4.38 -8.51
CA PHE A 18 -17.58 -3.33 -7.77
C PHE A 18 -16.08 -3.57 -7.89
N MET A 19 -15.49 -3.23 -9.05
CA MET A 19 -14.09 -2.84 -9.08
C MET A 19 -14.02 -1.45 -8.45
N GLY A 20 -14.05 -1.44 -7.11
CA GLY A 20 -13.72 -0.28 -6.31
C GLY A 20 -12.25 0.06 -6.52
N GLY A 21 -11.93 0.74 -7.62
CA GLY A 21 -10.79 1.62 -7.70
C GLY A 21 -11.04 2.77 -6.74
N GLN A 22 -10.83 2.52 -5.45
CA GLN A 22 -10.80 3.59 -4.46
C GLN A 22 -9.61 4.47 -4.83
N ALA A 23 -9.89 5.67 -5.33
CA ALA A 23 -8.92 6.74 -5.28
C ALA A 23 -8.57 6.93 -3.80
N LEU A 24 -7.39 6.45 -3.41
CA LEU A 24 -6.93 6.44 -2.03
C LEU A 24 -6.69 7.89 -1.64
N ALA A 25 -7.65 8.47 -0.93
CA ALA A 25 -7.36 9.63 -0.10
C ALA A 25 -6.18 9.23 0.78
N GLN A 26 -5.02 9.83 0.54
CA GLN A 26 -3.81 9.58 1.32
C GLN A 26 -4.18 9.77 2.79
N ASN A 27 -4.27 8.68 3.53
CA ASN A 27 -4.52 8.73 4.97
C ASN A 27 -3.44 9.63 5.56
N GLN A 28 -3.80 10.64 6.36
CA GLN A 28 -2.83 11.54 7.00
C GLN A 28 -1.72 10.75 7.73
N ALA A 29 -2.05 9.54 8.22
CA ALA A 29 -1.10 8.62 8.82
C ALA A 29 -0.04 8.08 7.85
N CYS A 30 -0.35 7.94 6.55
CA CYS A 30 0.60 7.50 5.53
C CYS A 30 1.64 8.56 5.17
N ILE A 31 1.31 9.84 5.31
CA ILE A 31 2.25 10.94 5.05
C ILE A 31 3.52 10.76 5.88
N TRP A 32 3.36 10.45 7.17
CA TRP A 32 4.49 10.20 8.07
C TRP A 32 5.35 9.03 7.61
N TYR A 33 4.73 7.91 7.20
CA TYR A 33 5.46 6.73 6.76
C TYR A 33 6.23 6.98 5.46
N VAL A 34 5.61 7.65 4.49
CA VAL A 34 6.24 7.99 3.20
C VAL A 34 7.46 8.88 3.41
N GLN A 35 7.31 9.93 4.22
CA GLN A 35 8.41 10.86 4.52
C GLN A 35 9.55 10.15 5.28
N THR A 36 9.21 9.40 6.33
CA THR A 36 10.18 8.64 7.13
C THR A 36 10.95 7.65 6.27
N SER A 37 10.25 6.82 5.49
CA SER A 37 10.88 5.77 4.68
C SER A 37 11.77 6.34 3.58
N THR A 38 11.36 7.46 2.97
CA THR A 38 12.17 8.17 1.96
C THR A 38 13.44 8.77 2.57
N ASN A 39 13.33 9.38 3.76
CA ASN A 39 14.49 9.91 4.48
C ASN A 39 15.46 8.81 4.90
N GLN A 40 14.94 7.68 5.38
CA GLN A 40 15.74 6.50 5.70
C GLN A 40 16.46 5.93 4.47
N GLN A 41 15.82 5.96 3.29
CA GLN A 41 16.50 5.56 2.06
C GLN A 41 17.64 6.53 1.69
N ARG A 42 17.41 7.84 1.83
CA ARG A 42 18.45 8.84 1.62
C ARG A 42 19.64 8.61 2.58
N GLU A 43 19.36 8.28 3.83
CA GLU A 43 20.39 7.96 4.82
C GLU A 43 21.16 6.68 4.45
N ASN A 44 20.46 5.63 4.02
CA ASN A 44 21.06 4.39 3.50
C ASN A 44 22.06 4.68 2.37
N GLU A 45 21.68 5.55 1.42
CA GLU A 45 22.55 6.00 0.32
C GLU A 45 23.74 6.82 0.84
N GLN A 46 23.49 7.83 1.68
CA GLN A 46 24.52 8.73 2.22
C GLN A 46 25.55 8.03 3.09
N LYS A 47 25.14 7.02 3.86
CA LYS A 47 26.04 6.20 4.68
C LYS A 47 26.71 5.07 3.90
N GLY A 48 26.25 4.78 2.68
CA GLY A 48 26.75 3.67 1.87
C GLY A 48 26.42 2.29 2.49
N CYS A 49 25.26 2.16 3.16
CA CYS A 49 24.85 0.92 3.82
C CYS A 49 24.47 -0.19 2.84
N LYS A 50 24.11 0.18 1.60
CA LYS A 50 23.75 -0.73 0.50
C LYS A 50 22.54 -1.64 0.80
N PHE A 51 21.64 -1.21 1.69
CA PHE A 51 20.34 -1.87 1.79
C PHE A 51 19.55 -1.65 0.49
N ALA A 52 18.83 -2.67 0.05
CA ALA A 52 18.19 -2.72 -1.27
C ALA A 52 16.84 -3.44 -1.21
N GLY A 53 16.05 -3.34 -2.28
CA GLY A 53 14.70 -3.88 -2.36
C GLY A 53 13.64 -2.76 -2.38
N ALA A 54 12.37 -3.14 -2.58
CA ALA A 54 11.27 -2.18 -2.68
C ALA A 54 11.10 -1.35 -1.40
N GLU A 55 11.45 -1.92 -0.25
CA GLU A 55 11.47 -1.22 1.01
C GLU A 55 12.53 -0.11 1.02
N TRP A 56 13.66 -0.27 0.34
CA TRP A 56 14.73 0.74 0.21
C TRP A 56 14.63 1.53 -1.10
N SER A 57 13.40 1.80 -1.57
CA SER A 57 13.16 2.65 -2.74
C SER A 57 13.25 4.15 -2.40
N SER A 58 13.76 4.96 -3.31
CA SER A 58 13.71 6.43 -3.25
C SER A 58 12.37 7.00 -3.77
N ASP A 59 11.56 6.16 -4.42
CA ASP A 59 10.24 6.55 -4.93
C ASP A 59 9.19 6.53 -3.81
N GLN A 60 8.64 7.72 -3.51
CA GLN A 60 7.58 7.91 -2.53
C GLN A 60 6.31 7.12 -2.86
N LYS A 61 6.02 6.88 -4.15
CA LYS A 61 4.83 6.12 -4.58
C LYS A 61 4.91 4.66 -4.11
N VAL A 62 6.10 4.09 -4.03
CA VAL A 62 6.31 2.73 -3.51
C VAL A 62 5.93 2.68 -2.03
N HIS A 63 6.36 3.68 -1.25
CA HIS A 63 6.04 3.77 0.18
C HIS A 63 4.56 4.08 0.43
N ALA A 64 3.97 4.94 -0.40
CA ALA A 64 2.55 5.28 -0.35
C ALA A 64 1.70 4.03 -0.59
N ALA A 65 1.98 3.29 -1.66
CA ALA A 65 1.25 2.08 -2.01
C ALA A 65 1.46 0.97 -0.96
N PHE A 66 2.64 0.89 -0.33
CA PHE A 66 2.84 -0.01 0.81
C PHE A 66 1.99 0.40 2.02
N CYS A 67 1.96 1.69 2.37
CA CYS A 67 1.16 2.19 3.49
C CYS A 67 -0.34 1.94 3.28
N GLU A 68 -0.85 2.19 2.08
CA GLU A 68 -2.27 2.04 1.78
C GLU A 68 -2.74 0.58 1.86
N ARG A 69 -1.86 -0.38 1.58
CA ARG A 69 -2.17 -1.82 1.65
C ARG A 69 -1.99 -2.43 3.03
N ASN A 70 -1.39 -1.71 3.98
CA ASN A 70 -1.01 -2.27 5.28
C ASN A 70 -1.59 -1.44 6.45
N PRO A 71 -2.01 -2.09 7.54
CA PRO A 71 -2.50 -1.37 8.71
C PRO A 71 -1.38 -0.59 9.43
N PRO A 72 -1.72 0.42 10.25
CA PRO A 72 -0.76 1.27 10.94
C PRO A 72 0.34 0.60 11.75
N ASP A 73 0.04 -0.51 12.42
CA ASP A 73 1.02 -1.25 13.19
C ASP A 73 2.12 -1.86 12.31
N VAL A 74 1.80 -2.27 11.09
CA VAL A 74 2.75 -2.89 10.14
C VAL A 74 3.73 -1.84 9.64
N TRP A 75 3.26 -0.73 9.07
CA TRP A 75 4.17 0.27 8.52
C TRP A 75 4.95 1.02 9.61
N LYS A 76 4.41 1.16 10.83
CA LYS A 76 5.19 1.66 11.99
C LYS A 76 6.34 0.73 12.36
N ARG A 77 6.06 -0.59 12.39
CA ARG A 77 7.07 -1.60 12.69
C ARG A 77 8.18 -1.60 11.62
N VAL A 78 7.82 -1.57 10.35
CA VAL A 78 8.78 -1.48 9.24
C VAL A 78 9.66 -0.23 9.35
N ALA A 79 9.08 0.95 9.61
CA ALA A 79 9.84 2.18 9.81
C ALA A 79 10.84 2.07 10.98
N LYS A 80 10.44 1.42 12.08
CA LYS A 80 11.33 1.15 13.23
C LYS A 80 12.46 0.18 12.89
N GLU A 81 12.15 -0.92 12.20
CA GLU A 81 13.17 -1.92 11.79
C GLU A 81 14.21 -1.32 10.85
N ARG A 82 13.78 -0.45 9.92
CA ARG A 82 14.67 0.32 9.05
C ARG A 82 15.59 1.23 9.84
N GLN A 83 15.07 1.90 10.87
CA GLN A 83 15.90 2.73 11.74
C GLN A 83 16.96 1.88 12.45
N THR A 84 16.57 0.73 13.02
CA THR A 84 17.52 -0.19 13.65
C THR A 84 18.62 -0.65 12.68
N LYS A 85 18.28 -0.93 11.42
CA LYS A 85 19.27 -1.26 10.38
C LYS A 85 20.23 -0.10 10.10
N LEU A 86 19.73 1.14 10.01
CA LEU A 86 20.54 2.34 9.78
C LEU A 86 21.43 2.71 10.97
N ASP A 87 20.94 2.50 12.19
CA ASP A 87 21.70 2.73 13.42
C ASP A 87 22.87 1.73 13.53
N GLY A 88 22.65 0.48 13.10
CA GLY A 88 23.69 -0.55 13.01
C GLY A 88 24.67 -0.35 11.85
N CYS A 89 24.34 0.50 10.88
CA CYS A 89 25.21 0.79 9.76
C CYS A 89 26.23 1.87 10.11
N LYS A 90 27.51 1.47 10.18
CA LYS A 90 28.62 2.41 10.26
C LYS A 90 28.79 3.12 8.92
N LYS A 91 28.82 4.46 8.94
CA LYS A 91 29.14 5.28 7.78
C LYS A 91 30.46 4.80 7.18
N LYS A 92 30.45 4.51 5.88
CA LYS A 92 31.67 4.18 5.13
C LYS A 92 32.49 5.40 4.78
#